data_AF-A0A6L9IF56-F1
#
_entry.id   AF-A0A6L9IF56-F1
#
_cell.length_a   1.000
_cell.length_b   1.000
_cell.length_c   1.000
_cell.angle_alpha   90.00
_cell.angle_beta   90.00
_cell.angle_gamma   90.00
#
_symmetry.space_group_name_H-M   'P 1'
#
loop_
_entity.id
_entity.type
_entity.pdbx_description
1 polymer ?
#
loop_
_entity_poly.entity_id
_entity_poly.type
_entity_poly.pdbx_seq_one_letter_code
_entity_poly.pdbx_strand_id
1 'polypeptide(L)'
;MKRIALLTLALLLTALTAAAQPAEHGEFWVQIFTDSNGNGIRDAGEPPLRTGVVVDLHDHDGVIIASQVIDEVPQTLRDRGLIGFENLPPGDYTIVVTTPDVDATTASRFDATIIIGEVPTVFEYGGTPNDATPVEFAAPPLTLADVEAREQIARVALAGIGAMLSSAVMTVLGILIYFMLRRRAARAHRLQYAEVTRTVRPVDPNLPR
;
A
#
# COMPACT_ATOMS: atom_id res chain seq x y z
N MET A 1 -18.61 -39.98 -5.43
CA MET A 1 -17.77 -39.35 -4.39
C MET A 1 -16.29 -39.22 -4.79
N LYS A 2 -15.64 -40.25 -5.37
CA LYS A 2 -14.21 -40.18 -5.76
C LYS A 2 -13.85 -39.18 -6.87
N ARG A 3 -14.78 -38.84 -7.78
CA ARG A 3 -14.54 -37.90 -8.89
C ARG A 3 -14.52 -36.42 -8.47
N ILE A 4 -15.21 -36.07 -7.39
CA ILE A 4 -15.28 -34.70 -6.87
C ILE A 4 -14.03 -34.39 -6.04
N ALA A 5 -13.50 -35.37 -5.31
CA ALA A 5 -12.26 -35.24 -4.54
C ALA A 5 -11.01 -35.02 -5.41
N LEU A 6 -10.98 -35.60 -6.63
CA LEU A 6 -9.91 -35.39 -7.61
C LEU A 6 -9.94 -34.00 -8.26
N LEU A 7 -11.14 -33.45 -8.49
CA LEU A 7 -11.31 -32.09 -9.02
C LEU A 7 -10.96 -31.02 -8.00
N THR A 8 -11.28 -31.23 -6.72
CA THR A 8 -10.85 -30.33 -5.64
C THR A 8 -9.35 -30.41 -5.41
N LEU A 9 -8.72 -31.58 -5.56
CA LEU A 9 -7.27 -31.73 -5.42
C LEU A 9 -6.51 -31.07 -6.58
N ALA A 10 -7.03 -31.14 -7.82
CA ALA A 10 -6.46 -30.44 -8.97
C ALA A 10 -6.63 -28.91 -8.88
N LEU A 11 -7.74 -28.44 -8.28
CA LEU A 11 -7.98 -27.02 -8.01
C LEU A 11 -7.14 -26.50 -6.82
N LEU A 12 -6.84 -27.36 -5.84
CA LEU A 12 -5.93 -27.02 -4.74
C LEU A 12 -4.47 -27.02 -5.17
N LEU A 13 -4.10 -27.87 -6.14
CA LEU A 13 -2.74 -27.95 -6.68
C LEU A 13 -2.41 -26.79 -7.63
N THR A 14 -3.42 -26.17 -8.26
CA THR A 14 -3.25 -24.94 -9.06
C THR A 14 -3.07 -23.69 -8.19
N ALA A 15 -3.52 -23.71 -6.94
CA ALA A 15 -3.35 -22.61 -5.99
C ALA A 15 -1.96 -22.58 -5.31
N LEU A 16 -1.16 -23.63 -5.42
CA LEU A 16 0.22 -23.67 -4.89
C LEU A 16 1.27 -23.25 -5.94
N THR A 17 0.84 -22.53 -6.97
CA THR A 17 1.74 -21.76 -7.83
C THR A 17 1.18 -20.35 -7.92
N ALA A 18 1.21 -19.65 -6.79
CA ALA A 18 1.53 -18.23 -6.84
C ALA A 18 3.01 -18.13 -7.27
N ALA A 19 3.29 -18.45 -8.53
CA ALA A 19 4.47 -17.91 -9.17
C ALA A 19 4.27 -16.39 -9.07
N ALA A 20 5.16 -15.72 -8.36
CA ALA A 20 5.38 -14.30 -8.59
C ALA A 20 5.40 -14.14 -10.11
N GLN A 21 4.40 -13.45 -10.67
CA GLN A 21 4.45 -13.02 -12.06
C GLN A 21 5.83 -12.35 -12.19
N PRO A 22 6.68 -12.73 -13.16
CA PRO A 22 7.92 -11.99 -13.36
C PRO A 22 7.50 -10.54 -13.47
N ALA A 23 8.04 -9.68 -12.61
CA ALA A 23 7.71 -8.27 -12.66
C ALA A 23 8.09 -7.82 -14.08
N GLU A 24 7.09 -7.57 -14.93
CA GLU A 24 7.32 -7.05 -16.28
C GLU A 24 7.88 -5.61 -16.25
N HIS A 25 8.07 -5.10 -15.04
CA HIS A 25 8.62 -3.82 -14.71
C HIS A 25 9.77 -4.00 -13.73
N GLY A 26 10.83 -3.21 -13.89
CA GLY A 26 11.91 -3.11 -12.94
C GLY A 26 11.65 -2.12 -11.83
N GLU A 27 12.65 -2.03 -10.96
CA GLU A 27 12.63 -1.19 -9.78
C GLU A 27 14.04 -0.67 -9.50
N PHE A 28 14.11 0.58 -9.06
CA PHE A 28 15.33 1.19 -8.54
C PHE A 28 15.16 1.59 -7.09
N TRP A 29 16.23 1.41 -6.31
CA TRP A 29 16.33 1.93 -4.96
C TRP A 29 17.58 2.79 -4.84
N VAL A 30 17.49 3.88 -4.08
CA VAL A 30 18.62 4.69 -3.65
C VAL A 30 18.68 4.66 -2.14
N GLN A 31 19.82 4.21 -1.61
CA GLN A 31 20.13 4.18 -0.19
C GLN A 31 21.02 5.38 0.17
N ILE A 32 20.51 6.22 1.05
CA ILE A 32 21.05 7.52 1.39
C ILE A 32 21.52 7.48 2.84
N PHE A 33 22.80 7.78 3.08
CA PHE A 33 23.43 7.67 4.38
C PHE A 33 24.36 8.85 4.70
N THR A 34 24.54 9.11 5.98
CA THR A 34 25.50 10.08 6.49
C THR A 34 26.87 9.42 6.52
N ASP A 35 27.72 9.77 5.57
CA ASP A 35 29.10 9.28 5.50
C ASP A 35 29.94 10.08 6.50
N SER A 36 30.12 9.54 7.70
CA SER A 36 30.73 10.30 8.80
C SER A 36 32.26 10.30 8.72
N ASN A 37 32.84 9.36 7.98
CA ASN A 37 34.28 9.22 7.84
C ASN A 37 34.80 9.64 6.46
N GLY A 38 33.89 9.97 5.53
CA GLY A 38 34.18 10.50 4.20
C GLY A 38 34.75 9.46 3.24
N ASN A 39 34.53 8.17 3.47
CA ASN A 39 35.13 7.10 2.66
C ASN A 39 34.28 6.68 1.45
N GLY A 40 33.06 7.21 1.32
CA GLY A 40 32.12 6.91 0.24
C GLY A 40 31.50 5.50 0.30
N ILE A 41 31.62 4.81 1.43
CA ILE A 41 31.11 3.46 1.66
C ILE A 41 30.22 3.49 2.88
N ARG A 42 29.07 2.80 2.81
CA ARG A 42 28.17 2.72 3.96
C ARG A 42 28.75 1.81 5.05
N ASP A 43 29.15 2.39 6.16
CA ASP A 43 29.70 1.67 7.31
C ASP A 43 28.65 1.31 8.38
N ALA A 44 28.99 0.32 9.22
CA ALA A 44 28.15 -0.07 10.35
C ALA A 44 28.13 1.06 11.41
N GLY A 45 26.95 1.61 11.65
CA GLY A 45 26.75 2.70 12.62
C GLY A 45 26.49 4.06 11.97
N GLU A 46 26.65 4.17 10.65
CA GLU A 46 26.31 5.39 9.93
C GLU A 46 24.78 5.53 9.80
N PRO A 47 24.21 6.64 10.31
CA PRO A 47 22.77 6.86 10.24
C PRO A 47 22.34 7.17 8.80
N PRO A 48 21.09 6.85 8.43
CA PRO A 48 20.52 7.31 7.17
C PRO A 48 20.31 8.82 7.20
N LEU A 49 20.54 9.49 6.06
CA LEU A 49 20.06 10.84 5.84
C LEU A 49 18.54 10.78 5.66
N ARG A 50 17.80 11.71 6.28
CA ARG A 50 16.33 11.64 6.39
C ARG A 50 15.61 12.85 5.81
N THR A 51 16.34 13.89 5.46
CA THR A 51 15.81 15.20 5.06
C THR A 51 16.70 15.84 4.00
N GLY A 52 16.12 16.65 3.12
CA GLY A 52 16.87 17.51 2.21
C GLY A 52 17.54 16.79 1.04
N VAL A 53 17.12 15.57 0.72
CA VAL A 53 17.63 14.81 -0.42
C VAL A 53 16.54 14.66 -1.47
N VAL A 54 16.85 15.13 -2.67
CA VAL A 54 16.01 15.00 -3.87
C VAL A 54 16.65 13.99 -4.81
N VAL A 55 15.86 13.05 -5.32
CA VAL A 55 16.29 12.06 -6.30
C VAL A 55 15.41 12.20 -7.53
N ASP A 56 16.02 12.57 -8.64
CA ASP A 56 15.40 12.68 -9.95
C ASP A 56 15.76 11.47 -10.80
N LEU A 57 14.76 10.88 -11.43
CA LEU A 57 14.90 9.79 -12.38
C LEU A 57 14.66 10.35 -13.78
N HIS A 58 15.67 10.21 -14.64
CA HIS A 58 15.64 10.60 -16.04
C HIS A 58 15.55 9.35 -16.93
N ASP A 59 14.86 9.48 -18.05
CA ASP A 59 14.87 8.49 -19.12
C ASP A 59 16.12 8.62 -20.02
N HIS A 60 16.21 7.76 -21.03
CA HIS A 60 17.28 7.77 -22.04
C HIS A 60 17.41 9.08 -22.84
N ASP A 61 16.33 9.87 -22.95
CA ASP A 61 16.32 11.18 -23.61
C ASP A 61 16.76 12.30 -22.64
N GLY A 62 17.02 11.97 -21.37
CA GLY A 62 17.41 12.91 -20.32
C GLY A 62 16.22 13.66 -19.71
N VAL A 63 14.99 13.25 -19.98
CA VAL A 63 13.77 13.86 -19.44
C VAL A 63 13.48 13.31 -18.05
N ILE A 64 13.16 14.18 -17.09
CA ILE A 64 12.75 13.77 -15.75
C ILE A 64 11.36 13.11 -15.84
N ILE A 65 11.30 11.82 -15.55
CA ILE A 65 10.07 11.03 -15.54
C ILE A 65 9.51 10.82 -14.13
N ALA A 66 10.35 10.94 -13.10
CA ALA A 66 9.95 10.90 -11.72
C ALA A 66 10.92 11.72 -10.85
N SER A 67 10.42 12.28 -9.76
CA SER A 67 11.20 13.01 -8.76
C SER A 67 10.64 12.67 -7.39
N GLN A 68 11.50 12.37 -6.43
CA GLN A 68 11.11 12.10 -5.06
C GLN A 68 12.03 12.81 -4.07
N VAL A 69 11.42 13.32 -3.00
CA VAL A 69 12.13 13.93 -1.88
C VAL A 69 12.03 13.01 -0.68
N ILE A 70 13.14 12.79 0.02
CA ILE A 70 13.20 11.86 1.16
C ILE A 70 12.25 12.25 2.30
N ASP A 71 11.91 13.53 2.42
CA ASP A 71 10.97 14.04 3.41
C ASP A 71 9.54 13.54 3.17
N GLU A 72 9.19 13.25 1.92
CA GLU A 72 7.83 12.91 1.47
C GLU A 72 7.58 11.39 1.36
N VAL A 73 8.63 10.57 1.41
CA VAL A 73 8.47 9.11 1.33
C VAL A 73 7.87 8.52 2.62
N PRO A 74 7.26 7.32 2.56
CA PRO A 74 6.76 6.62 3.74
C PRO A 74 7.79 6.55 4.87
N GLN A 75 7.35 6.75 6.11
CA GLN A 75 8.24 6.78 7.28
C GLN A 75 9.13 5.53 7.39
N THR A 76 8.62 4.36 7.02
CA THR A 76 9.38 3.09 7.03
C THR A 76 10.57 3.10 6.07
N LEU A 77 10.48 3.81 4.95
CA LEU A 77 11.57 3.99 3.98
C LEU A 77 12.50 5.12 4.42
N ARG A 78 11.93 6.25 4.87
CA ARG A 78 12.69 7.38 5.41
C ARG A 78 13.56 6.97 6.60
N ASP A 79 13.06 6.10 7.49
CA ASP A 79 13.79 5.59 8.64
C ASP A 79 15.00 4.71 8.25
N ARG A 80 15.01 4.22 7.01
CA ARG A 80 16.10 3.42 6.43
C ARG A 80 16.96 4.21 5.45
N GLY A 81 16.61 5.47 5.17
CA GLY A 81 17.27 6.29 4.15
C GLY A 81 17.03 5.79 2.73
N LEU A 82 15.84 5.25 2.43
CA LEU A 82 15.56 4.64 1.12
C LEU A 82 14.57 5.48 0.31
N ILE A 83 14.87 5.67 -0.97
CA ILE A 83 13.95 6.16 -1.99
C ILE A 83 13.84 5.08 -3.06
N GLY A 84 12.61 4.74 -3.48
CA GLY A 84 12.36 3.67 -4.44
C GLY A 84 11.49 4.13 -5.61
N PHE A 85 11.82 3.68 -6.82
CA PHE A 85 11.01 3.86 -8.02
C PHE A 85 10.59 2.49 -8.53
N GLU A 86 9.31 2.20 -8.43
CA GLU A 86 8.70 0.94 -8.82
C GLU A 86 8.03 1.03 -10.19
N ASN A 87 7.73 -0.12 -10.78
CA ASN A 87 6.95 -0.25 -12.01
C ASN A 87 7.57 0.45 -13.24
N LEU A 88 8.89 0.43 -13.35
CA LEU A 88 9.62 1.04 -14.46
C LEU A 88 9.71 0.08 -15.66
N PRO A 89 9.37 0.49 -16.89
CA PRO A 89 9.61 -0.30 -18.08
C PRO A 89 11.11 -0.64 -18.25
N PRO A 90 11.47 -1.74 -18.93
CA PRO A 90 12.86 -1.99 -19.30
C PRO A 90 13.39 -0.88 -20.20
N GLY A 91 14.62 -0.44 -19.94
CA GLY A 91 15.23 0.69 -20.63
C GLY A 91 16.41 1.28 -19.87
N ASP A 92 17.04 2.28 -20.46
CA ASP A 92 18.14 3.01 -19.86
C ASP A 92 17.61 4.23 -19.10
N TYR A 93 18.15 4.42 -17.91
CA TYR A 93 17.77 5.50 -16.99
C TYR A 93 19.00 6.13 -16.38
N THR A 94 18.89 7.42 -16.06
CA THR A 94 19.87 8.14 -15.27
C THR A 94 19.22 8.59 -13.97
N ILE A 95 19.86 8.33 -12.84
CA ILE A 95 19.46 8.81 -11.52
C ILE A 95 20.36 9.97 -11.14
N VAL A 96 19.77 11.07 -10.68
CA VAL A 96 20.48 12.27 -10.22
C VAL A 96 20.02 12.59 -8.79
N VAL A 97 20.97 12.65 -7.87
CA VAL A 97 20.75 12.99 -6.47
C VAL A 97 21.22 14.41 -6.21
N THR A 98 20.36 15.24 -5.62
CA THR A 98 20.66 16.63 -5.29
C THR A 98 20.39 16.90 -3.81
N THR A 99 21.36 17.51 -3.13
CA THR A 99 21.27 17.89 -1.71
C THR A 99 21.81 19.30 -1.49
N PRO A 100 21.08 20.22 -0.83
CA PRO A 100 21.60 21.55 -0.50
C PRO A 100 22.42 21.58 0.81
N ASP A 101 22.13 20.67 1.74
CA ASP A 101 22.64 20.70 3.12
C ASP A 101 23.75 19.66 3.38
N VAL A 102 24.13 18.89 2.36
CA VAL A 102 25.07 17.77 2.45
C VAL A 102 26.08 17.85 1.32
N ASP A 103 27.35 17.72 1.67
CA ASP A 103 28.48 17.58 0.76
C ASP A 103 28.58 16.11 0.36
N ALA A 104 28.37 15.83 -0.92
CA ALA A 104 28.39 14.46 -1.45
C ALA A 104 29.80 13.87 -1.36
N THR A 105 29.91 12.68 -0.78
CA THR A 105 31.16 11.89 -0.74
C THR A 105 31.15 10.76 -1.78
N THR A 106 29.97 10.38 -2.26
CA THR A 106 29.77 9.43 -3.36
C THR A 106 29.39 10.14 -4.66
N ALA A 107 29.32 9.38 -5.76
CA ALA A 107 28.71 9.90 -6.99
C ALA A 107 27.26 10.34 -6.73
N SER A 108 26.86 11.43 -7.37
CA SER A 108 25.49 11.96 -7.35
C SER A 108 24.72 11.66 -8.63
N ARG A 109 25.36 11.01 -9.61
CA ARG A 109 24.77 10.62 -10.88
C ARG A 109 25.11 9.15 -11.17
N PHE A 110 24.08 8.37 -11.50
CA PHE A 110 24.22 6.95 -11.81
C PHE A 110 23.48 6.64 -13.11
N ASP A 111 24.10 5.88 -14.01
CA ASP A 111 23.46 5.36 -15.21
C ASP A 111 23.14 3.88 -15.00
N ALA A 112 21.92 3.47 -15.37
CA ALA A 112 21.38 2.17 -15.05
C ALA A 112 20.48 1.65 -16.17
N THR A 113 20.55 0.35 -16.46
CA THR A 113 19.67 -0.30 -17.42
C THR A 113 18.76 -1.28 -16.70
N ILE A 114 17.45 -1.14 -16.88
CA ILE A 114 16.48 -2.11 -16.39
C ILE A 114 16.33 -3.24 -17.38
N ILE A 115 16.64 -4.45 -16.94
CA ILE A 115 16.37 -5.70 -17.65
C ILE A 115 15.35 -6.50 -16.84
N ILE A 116 14.27 -6.93 -17.49
CA ILE A 116 13.20 -7.72 -16.83
C ILE A 116 13.78 -9.02 -16.27
N GLY A 117 13.54 -9.27 -14.98
CA GLY A 117 13.97 -10.49 -14.28
C GLY A 117 15.34 -10.41 -13.62
N GLU A 118 16.00 -9.25 -13.65
CA GLU A 118 17.21 -9.00 -12.87
C GLU A 118 16.89 -8.60 -11.41
N VAL A 119 17.88 -8.73 -10.52
CA VAL A 119 17.76 -8.26 -9.13
C VAL A 119 17.58 -6.73 -9.15
N PRO A 120 16.66 -6.16 -8.33
CA PRO A 120 16.48 -4.72 -8.24
C PRO A 120 17.81 -4.01 -7.96
N THR A 121 18.11 -2.97 -8.74
CA THR A 121 19.37 -2.23 -8.58
C THR A 121 19.23 -1.26 -7.42
N VAL A 122 20.18 -1.33 -6.49
CA VAL A 122 20.29 -0.41 -5.34
C VAL A 122 21.53 0.46 -5.54
N PHE A 123 21.35 1.77 -5.56
CA PHE A 123 22.42 2.76 -5.59
C PHE A 123 22.69 3.29 -4.20
N GLU A 124 23.94 3.61 -3.90
CA GLU A 124 24.35 4.16 -2.61
C GLU A 124 24.76 5.63 -2.77
N TYR A 125 24.21 6.49 -1.91
CA TYR A 125 24.54 7.91 -1.83
C TYR A 125 24.95 8.29 -0.41
N GLY A 126 26.22 8.64 -0.25
CA GLY A 126 26.83 9.09 0.99
C GLY A 126 27.14 10.58 0.95
N GLY A 127 27.00 11.25 2.08
CA GLY A 127 27.50 12.61 2.22
C GLY A 127 27.67 13.07 3.67
N THR A 128 28.51 14.08 3.83
CA THR A 128 28.79 14.76 5.11
C THR A 128 27.89 15.98 5.25
N PRO A 129 27.21 16.21 6.39
CA PRO A 129 26.46 17.43 6.61
C PRO A 129 27.37 18.66 6.49
N ASN A 130 26.89 19.70 5.79
CA ASN A 130 27.62 20.95 5.64
C ASN A 130 27.74 21.61 7.02
N ASP A 131 28.91 21.51 7.63
CA ASP A 131 29.12 21.73 9.06
C ASP A 131 28.81 23.19 9.47
N ALA A 132 27.60 23.43 9.95
CA ALA A 132 27.31 24.45 10.94
C ALA A 132 26.92 23.72 12.23
N THR A 133 27.96 23.31 12.97
CA THR A 133 27.98 22.61 14.27
C THR A 133 27.77 21.09 14.23
N PRO A 134 28.69 20.30 14.85
CA PRO A 134 28.48 18.89 15.12
C PRO A 134 27.22 18.73 15.96
N VAL A 135 26.14 18.24 15.35
CA VAL A 135 24.95 17.84 16.10
C VAL A 135 25.32 16.51 16.78
N GLU A 136 25.66 16.60 18.05
CA GLU A 136 25.74 15.46 18.94
C GLU A 136 24.40 14.72 18.90
N PHE A 137 24.30 13.68 18.05
CA PHE A 137 23.15 12.78 18.04
C PHE A 137 23.25 11.78 19.21
N ALA A 138 23.40 12.30 20.42
CA ALA A 138 22.88 11.60 21.58
C ALA A 138 21.37 11.71 21.48
N ALA A 139 20.69 10.60 21.14
CA ALA A 139 19.23 10.56 21.20
C ALA A 139 18.81 11.14 22.57
N PRO A 140 18.00 12.21 22.60
CA PRO A 140 17.61 12.81 23.87
C PRO A 140 17.00 11.71 24.74
N PRO A 141 17.34 11.64 26.03
CA PRO A 141 16.82 10.59 26.90
C PRO A 141 15.30 10.60 26.79
N LEU A 142 14.72 9.47 26.38
CA LEU A 142 13.28 9.33 26.18
C LEU A 142 12.58 9.80 27.45
N THR A 143 11.87 10.92 27.36
CA THR A 143 11.16 11.45 28.53
C THR A 143 9.89 10.63 28.74
N LEU A 144 9.42 10.54 29.99
CA LEU A 144 8.17 9.84 30.30
C LEU A 144 6.98 10.40 29.48
N ALA A 145 7.01 11.70 29.17
CA ALA A 145 6.03 12.35 28.31
C ALA A 145 6.06 11.82 26.86
N ASP A 146 7.23 11.52 26.31
CA ASP A 146 7.38 10.95 24.96
C ASP A 146 6.89 9.49 24.90
N VAL A 147 7.09 8.73 25.98
CA VAL A 147 6.58 7.35 26.12
C VAL A 147 5.06 7.37 26.27
N GLU A 148 4.50 8.29 27.06
CA GLU A 148 3.06 8.47 27.23
C GLU A 148 2.38 8.95 25.93
N ALA A 149 2.99 9.87 25.19
CA ALA A 149 2.49 10.34 23.89
C ALA A 149 2.46 9.21 22.85
N ARG A 150 3.48 8.36 22.82
CA ARG A 150 3.54 7.17 21.94
C ARG A 150 2.48 6.13 22.32
N GLU A 151 2.21 5.94 23.61
CA GLU A 151 1.14 5.05 24.07
C GLU A 151 -0.26 5.62 23.77
N GLN A 152 -0.44 6.94 23.84
CA GLN A 152 -1.69 7.60 23.44
C GLN A 152 -1.97 7.47 21.94
N ILE A 153 -0.96 7.60 21.07
CA ILE A 153 -1.13 7.39 19.62
C ILE A 153 -1.54 5.95 19.32
N ALA A 154 -0.94 4.96 20.00
CA ALA A 154 -1.31 3.56 19.86
C ALA A 154 -2.75 3.27 20.33
N ARG A 155 -3.21 3.91 21.42
CA ARG A 155 -4.58 3.77 21.94
C ARG A 155 -5.64 4.45 21.06
N VAL A 156 -5.34 5.63 20.49
CA VAL A 156 -6.26 6.36 19.60
C VAL A 156 -6.39 5.67 18.23
N ALA A 157 -5.30 5.11 17.70
CA ALA A 157 -5.33 4.34 16.45
C ALA A 157 -6.21 3.07 16.56
N LEU A 158 -6.14 2.36 17.68
CA LEU A 158 -6.94 1.16 17.91
C LEU A 158 -8.44 1.47 18.07
N ALA A 159 -8.79 2.59 18.72
CA ALA A 159 -10.18 3.02 18.88
C ALA A 159 -10.83 3.48 17.56
N GLY A 160 -10.06 4.12 16.67
CA GLY A 160 -10.55 4.55 15.35
C GLY A 160 -10.95 3.39 14.45
N ILE A 161 -10.13 2.33 14.40
CA ILE A 161 -10.40 1.14 13.59
C ILE A 161 -11.63 0.37 14.09
N GLY A 162 -11.81 0.27 15.42
CA GLY A 162 -12.99 -0.39 16.02
C GLY A 162 -14.31 0.33 15.73
N ALA A 163 -14.29 1.68 15.73
CA ALA A 163 -15.48 2.48 15.41
C ALA A 163 -15.87 2.36 13.93
N MET A 164 -14.89 2.33 13.01
CA MET A 164 -15.13 2.12 11.58
C MET A 164 -15.76 0.76 11.29
N LEU A 165 -15.24 -0.32 11.90
CA LEU A 165 -15.81 -1.67 11.75
C LEU A 165 -17.23 -1.76 12.32
N SER A 166 -17.49 -1.13 13.47
CA SER A 166 -18.82 -1.12 14.09
C SER A 166 -19.84 -0.38 13.21
N SER A 167 -19.44 0.74 12.60
CA SER A 167 -20.29 1.49 11.67
C SER A 167 -20.64 0.67 10.43
N ALA A 168 -19.65 0.00 9.82
CA ALA A 168 -19.86 -0.83 8.64
C ALA A 168 -20.80 -2.01 8.92
N VAL A 169 -20.63 -2.68 10.07
CA VAL A 169 -21.51 -3.79 10.50
C VAL A 169 -22.95 -3.30 10.71
N MET A 170 -23.15 -2.14 11.33
CA MET A 170 -24.50 -1.59 11.53
C MET A 170 -25.17 -1.17 10.23
N THR A 171 -24.42 -0.58 9.28
CA THR A 171 -24.96 -0.23 7.97
C THR A 171 -25.42 -1.48 7.21
N VAL A 172 -24.61 -2.54 7.20
CA VAL A 172 -24.95 -3.81 6.54
C VAL A 172 -26.18 -4.45 7.21
N LEU A 173 -26.23 -4.48 8.54
CA LEU A 173 -27.37 -5.03 9.28
C LEU A 173 -28.66 -4.24 8.99
N GLY A 174 -28.58 -2.91 8.96
CA GLY A 174 -29.70 -2.03 8.63
C GLY A 174 -30.24 -2.28 7.21
N ILE A 175 -29.35 -2.40 6.22
CA ILE A 175 -29.72 -2.74 4.84
C ILE A 175 -30.41 -4.10 4.78
N LEU A 176 -29.89 -5.10 5.50
CA LEU A 176 -30.43 -6.46 5.51
C LEU A 176 -31.84 -6.51 6.14
N ILE A 177 -32.03 -5.82 7.27
CA ILE A 177 -33.34 -5.67 7.92
C ILE A 177 -34.32 -4.96 6.98
N TYR A 178 -33.91 -3.87 6.34
CA TYR A 178 -34.73 -3.15 5.37
C TYR A 178 -35.24 -4.06 4.25
N PHE A 179 -34.35 -4.84 3.64
CA PHE A 179 -34.74 -5.78 2.57
C PHE A 179 -35.63 -6.92 3.07
N MET A 180 -35.40 -7.44 4.28
CA MET A 180 -36.27 -8.47 4.87
C MET A 180 -37.69 -7.95 5.10
N LEU A 181 -37.83 -6.74 5.65
CA LEU A 181 -39.12 -6.11 5.88
C LEU A 181 -39.85 -5.81 4.56
N ARG A 182 -39.13 -5.28 3.57
CA ARG A 182 -39.67 -5.02 2.23
C ARG A 182 -40.14 -6.31 1.54
N ARG A 183 -39.38 -7.41 1.66
CA ARG A 183 -39.77 -8.73 1.14
C ARG A 183 -41.01 -9.30 1.85
N ARG A 184 -41.14 -9.10 3.16
CA ARG A 184 -42.33 -9.51 3.93
C ARG A 184 -43.57 -8.70 3.51
N ALA A 185 -43.45 -7.38 3.35
CA ALA A 185 -44.53 -6.52 2.88
C ALA A 185 -45.00 -6.90 1.46
N ALA A 186 -44.07 -7.21 0.55
CA ALA A 186 -44.38 -7.67 -0.80
C ALA A 186 -45.12 -9.02 -0.83
N ARG A 187 -44.85 -9.90 0.15
CA ARG A 187 -45.57 -11.18 0.29
C ARG A 187 -46.98 -11.00 0.84
N ALA A 188 -47.18 -10.08 1.78
CA ALA A 188 -48.50 -9.78 2.35
C ALA A 188 -49.48 -9.28 1.27
N HIS A 189 -49.04 -8.37 0.39
CA HIS A 189 -49.87 -7.90 -0.72
C HIS A 189 -50.26 -9.01 -1.72
N ARG A 190 -49.39 -10.00 -1.98
CA ARG A 190 -49.70 -11.10 -2.91
C ARG A 190 -50.78 -12.04 -2.41
N LEU A 191 -50.90 -12.23 -1.09
CA LEU A 191 -51.90 -13.12 -0.50
C LEU A 191 -53.31 -12.51 -0.57
N GLN A 192 -53.41 -11.18 -0.45
CA GLN A 192 -54.69 -10.46 -0.48
C GLN A 192 -55.37 -10.51 -1.86
N TYR A 193 -54.60 -10.62 -2.96
CA TYR A 193 -55.16 -10.81 -4.32
C TYR A 193 -55.47 -12.28 -4.66
N ALA A 194 -54.75 -13.24 -4.06
CA ALA A 194 -54.98 -14.66 -4.28
C ALA A 194 -56.32 -15.13 -3.65
N GLU A 195 -56.75 -14.51 -2.57
CA GLU A 195 -58.00 -14.87 -1.87
C GLU A 195 -59.25 -14.29 -2.56
N VAL A 196 -59.15 -13.10 -3.17
CA VAL A 196 -60.26 -12.46 -3.91
C VAL A 196 -60.61 -13.20 -5.21
N THR A 197 -59.66 -13.91 -5.82
CA THR A 197 -59.92 -14.67 -7.06
C THR A 197 -60.65 -16.00 -6.80
N ARG A 198 -60.71 -16.47 -5.55
CA ARG A 198 -61.33 -17.76 -5.20
C ARG A 198 -62.85 -17.68 -4.96
N THR A 199 -63.44 -16.49 -4.92
CA THR A 199 -64.87 -16.28 -4.66
C THR A 199 -65.74 -16.10 -5.91
N VAL A 200 -65.14 -16.04 -7.11
CA VAL A 200 -65.92 -16.01 -8.36
C VAL A 200 -66.22 -17.45 -8.78
N ARG A 201 -67.34 -17.98 -8.31
CA ARG A 201 -67.90 -19.26 -8.77
C ARG A 201 -68.27 -19.11 -10.25
N PRO A 202 -67.84 -20.01 -11.17
CA PRO A 202 -68.30 -19.95 -12.55
C PRO A 202 -69.82 -20.14 -12.57
N VAL A 203 -70.52 -19.22 -13.24
CA VAL A 203 -71.96 -19.31 -13.48
C VAL A 203 -72.19 -20.51 -14.40
N ASP A 204 -72.95 -21.49 -13.91
CA ASP A 204 -73.35 -22.67 -14.66
C ASP A 204 -74.36 -22.24 -15.76
N PRO A 205 -74.05 -22.45 -17.05
CA PRO A 205 -74.93 -22.03 -18.14
C PRO A 205 -76.22 -22.86 -18.29
N ASN A 206 -76.45 -23.89 -17.47
CA ASN A 206 -77.56 -24.83 -17.65
C ASN A 206 -78.70 -24.73 -16.60
N LEU A 207 -78.94 -23.58 -15.97
CA LEU A 207 -80.15 -23.44 -15.14
C LEU A 207 -81.41 -23.16 -16.02
N PRO A 208 -82.48 -23.97 -15.92
CA PRO A 208 -83.76 -23.67 -16.56
C PRO A 208 -84.42 -22.43 -15.91
N ARG A 209 -85.06 -21.62 -16.76
CA ARG A 209 -85.71 -20.34 -16.41
C ARG A 209 -86.91 -20.50 -15.48
#